data_AF-A0A452IMU8-F1
#
_entry.id   AF-A0A452IMU8-F1
#
_cell.length_a   1.000
_cell.length_b   1.000
_cell.length_c   1.000
_cell.angle_alpha   90.00
_cell.angle_beta   90.00
_cell.angle_gamma   90.00
#
_symmetry.space_group_name_H-M   'P 1'
#
loop_
_entity.id
_entity.type
_entity.pdbx_description
1 polymer ?
#
loop_
_entity_poly.entity_id
_entity_poly.type
_entity_poly.pdbx_seq_one_letter_code
_entity_poly.pdbx_strand_id
1 'polypeptide(L)'
;MRRTLLFLPFLLEYRVRNNSRLLCRPVSASLLSRPEARTDELSSTPAPQNALLQAVRREVHTSSSSWDIDTAAKFIGAGAATVGVAGSGAGIGTVFGSLIIGYARNPSLKQQLFSYAILGFALSEAMGLFCLMVAFLILFAM
;
A
#
# COMPACT_ATOMS: atom_id res chain seq x y z
N MET A 1 20.47 23.31 7.77
CA MET A 1 20.83 21.96 7.28
C MET A 1 20.23 20.77 8.06
N ARG A 2 19.29 20.90 9.03
CA ARG A 2 18.76 19.75 9.78
C ARG A 2 17.34 19.24 9.41
N ARG A 3 16.59 19.91 8.53
CA ARG A 3 15.20 19.53 8.18
C ARG A 3 15.07 18.26 7.31
N THR A 4 16.12 17.87 6.59
CA THR A 4 16.09 16.69 5.69
C THR A 4 16.11 15.35 6.43
N LEU A 5 16.61 15.30 7.66
CA LEU A 5 16.73 14.05 8.44
C LEU A 5 15.38 13.47 8.90
N LEU A 6 14.31 14.27 8.99
CA LEU A 6 12.97 13.79 9.33
C LEU A 6 12.23 13.10 8.18
N PHE A 7 12.68 13.31 6.92
CA PHE A 7 12.14 12.59 5.74
C PHE A 7 12.84 11.27 5.46
N LEU A 8 14.00 11.02 6.09
CA LEU A 8 14.79 9.81 5.90
C LEU A 8 14.04 8.49 6.20
N PRO A 9 13.28 8.34 7.31
CA PRO A 9 12.57 7.08 7.58
C PRO A 9 11.51 6.75 6.51
N PHE A 10 10.83 7.77 5.98
CA PHE A 10 9.82 7.61 4.93
C PHE A 10 10.43 7.16 3.60
N LEU A 11 11.62 7.67 3.26
CA LEU A 11 12.38 7.24 2.08
C LEU A 11 13.00 5.84 2.22
N LEU A 12 13.37 5.44 3.45
CA LEU A 12 13.97 4.13 3.72
C LEU A 12 12.92 3.01 3.63
N GLU A 13 11.73 3.23 4.21
CA GLU A 13 10.51 2.41 3.99
C GLU A 13 10.19 2.24 2.49
N TYR A 14 10.19 3.34 1.73
CA TYR A 14 9.96 3.33 0.29
C TYR A 14 11.02 2.50 -0.47
N ARG A 15 12.30 2.62 -0.08
CA ARG A 15 13.41 1.88 -0.70
C ARG A 15 13.33 0.37 -0.41
N VAL A 16 12.96 -0.03 0.80
CA VAL A 16 12.79 -1.44 1.18
C VAL A 16 11.65 -2.07 0.37
N ARG A 17 10.52 -1.36 0.22
CA ARG A 17 9.33 -1.84 -0.51
C ARG A 17 9.57 -2.04 -2.01
N ASN A 18 10.53 -1.33 -2.61
CA ASN A 18 10.87 -1.48 -4.02
C ASN A 18 11.62 -2.79 -4.33
N ASN A 19 12.36 -3.36 -3.37
CA ASN A 19 13.07 -4.64 -3.56
C ASN A 19 12.14 -5.86 -3.55
N SER A 20 10.97 -5.77 -2.92
CA SER A 20 10.01 -6.90 -2.79
C SER A 20 9.50 -7.42 -4.13
N ARG A 21 9.43 -6.58 -5.17
CA ARG A 21 8.94 -6.97 -6.51
C ARG A 21 9.88 -7.91 -7.28
N LEU A 22 11.13 -8.08 -6.85
CA LEU A 22 12.09 -8.96 -7.52
C LEU A 22 12.02 -10.42 -7.05
N LEU A 23 11.42 -10.71 -5.88
CA LEU A 23 11.24 -12.09 -5.41
C LEU A 23 9.99 -12.78 -5.96
N CYS A 24 9.04 -12.04 -6.57
CA CYS A 24 7.84 -12.62 -7.17
C CYS A 24 8.09 -13.24 -8.57
N ARG A 25 9.28 -13.76 -8.85
CA ARG A 25 9.51 -14.69 -9.96
C ARG A 25 9.29 -16.12 -9.44
N PRO A 26 8.25 -16.85 -9.89
CA PRO A 26 8.04 -18.21 -9.43
C PRO A 26 9.21 -19.10 -9.90
N VAL A 27 9.94 -19.66 -8.94
CA VAL A 27 11.09 -20.56 -9.16
C VAL A 27 10.67 -21.86 -9.88
N SER A 28 9.36 -22.16 -9.89
CA SER A 28 8.74 -23.35 -10.50
C SER A 28 8.95 -23.49 -12.01
N ALA A 29 9.38 -22.46 -12.73
CA ALA A 29 9.59 -22.53 -14.18
C ALA A 29 10.88 -23.28 -14.60
N SER A 30 11.77 -23.61 -13.66
CA SER A 30 13.14 -24.05 -13.97
C SER A 30 13.37 -25.58 -13.95
N LEU A 31 12.36 -26.38 -13.57
CA LEU A 31 12.55 -27.83 -13.30
C LEU A 31 12.18 -28.78 -14.46
N LEU A 32 11.79 -28.26 -15.64
CA LEU A 32 11.46 -29.08 -16.82
C LEU A 32 12.43 -28.88 -17.98
N SER A 33 13.74 -28.97 -17.69
CA SER A 33 14.81 -29.03 -18.70
C SER A 33 15.92 -30.00 -18.25
N ARG A 34 15.68 -31.31 -18.41
CA ARG A 34 16.74 -32.33 -18.43
C ARG A 34 16.53 -33.22 -19.67
N PRO A 35 17.32 -33.05 -20.74
CA PRO A 35 17.35 -33.99 -21.84
C PRO A 35 18.33 -35.13 -21.51
N GLU A 36 17.83 -36.36 -21.43
CA GLU A 36 18.67 -37.56 -21.33
C GLU A 36 18.08 -38.68 -22.21
N ALA A 37 18.94 -39.50 -22.80
CA ALA A 37 18.66 -40.17 -24.08
C ALA A 37 18.78 -41.71 -24.02
N ARG A 38 18.10 -42.39 -24.97
CA ARG A 38 18.16 -43.84 -25.30
C ARG A 38 17.63 -44.78 -24.19
N THR A 39 16.93 -45.90 -24.43
CA THR A 39 16.40 -46.61 -25.62
C THR A 39 15.23 -47.53 -25.13
N ASP A 40 14.42 -48.26 -25.92
CA ASP A 40 14.32 -48.59 -27.36
C ASP A 40 12.83 -48.88 -27.75
N GLU A 41 12.56 -49.01 -29.05
CA GLU A 41 11.45 -49.72 -29.77
C GLU A 41 10.12 -50.14 -29.07
N LEU A 42 8.97 -49.63 -29.58
CA LEU A 42 7.96 -50.40 -30.37
C LEU A 42 6.60 -49.65 -30.56
N SER A 43 5.97 -49.78 -31.74
CA SER A 43 4.54 -49.53 -32.06
C SER A 43 3.95 -48.10 -32.10
N SER A 44 4.02 -47.49 -33.29
CA SER A 44 2.94 -46.79 -34.01
C SER A 44 1.72 -46.20 -33.26
N THR A 45 1.63 -44.87 -33.14
CA THR A 45 0.41 -44.06 -33.37
C THR A 45 0.75 -42.56 -33.40
N PRO A 46 0.08 -41.72 -34.22
CA PRO A 46 0.33 -40.28 -34.23
C PRO A 46 -0.19 -39.62 -32.94
N ALA A 47 0.61 -38.73 -32.38
CA ALA A 47 0.43 -38.26 -31.00
C ALA A 47 -0.81 -37.36 -30.79
N PRO A 48 -1.54 -37.53 -29.67
CA PRO A 48 -2.39 -36.49 -29.10
C PRO A 48 -1.55 -35.53 -28.24
N GLN A 49 -0.39 -35.06 -28.71
CA GLN A 49 0.48 -34.13 -27.97
C GLN A 49 -0.26 -32.82 -27.60
N ASN A 50 -1.22 -32.43 -28.42
CA ASN A 50 -2.12 -31.30 -28.15
C ASN A 50 -3.07 -31.53 -26.96
N ALA A 51 -3.38 -32.78 -26.60
CA ALA A 51 -4.27 -33.09 -25.48
C ALA A 51 -3.62 -32.86 -24.11
N LEU A 52 -2.32 -33.14 -23.96
CA LEU A 52 -1.58 -32.86 -22.72
C LEU A 52 -1.38 -31.34 -22.56
N LEU A 53 -1.02 -30.63 -23.64
CA LEU A 53 -0.97 -29.16 -23.63
C LEU A 53 -2.33 -28.51 -23.36
N GLN A 54 -3.43 -29.11 -23.83
CA GLN A 54 -4.79 -28.70 -23.44
C GLN A 54 -5.11 -29.05 -21.99
N ALA A 55 -4.63 -30.17 -21.44
CA ALA A 55 -4.80 -30.51 -20.02
C ALA A 55 -4.02 -29.55 -19.09
N VAL A 56 -2.80 -29.15 -19.47
CA VAL A 56 -2.02 -28.11 -18.77
C VAL A 56 -2.65 -26.72 -18.92
N ARG A 57 -3.49 -26.49 -19.93
CA ARG A 57 -4.29 -25.27 -20.11
C ARG A 57 -5.72 -25.36 -19.59
N ARG A 58 -6.17 -26.52 -19.07
CA ARG A 58 -7.46 -26.62 -18.41
C ARG A 58 -7.35 -25.99 -17.02
N GLU A 59 -8.26 -25.07 -16.75
CA GLU A 59 -8.64 -24.66 -15.40
C GLU A 59 -7.66 -23.79 -14.59
N VAL A 60 -6.97 -22.84 -15.26
CA VAL A 60 -6.98 -21.46 -14.73
C VAL A 60 -8.17 -20.71 -15.35
N HIS A 61 -9.36 -21.26 -15.12
CA HIS A 61 -10.64 -20.64 -15.43
C HIS A 61 -11.15 -19.99 -14.14
N THR A 62 -10.59 -18.84 -13.79
CA THR A 62 -11.16 -17.98 -12.73
C THR A 62 -12.37 -17.22 -13.30
N SER A 63 -13.36 -17.98 -13.78
CA SER A 63 -14.68 -17.43 -14.10
C SER A 63 -15.37 -17.05 -12.79
N SER A 64 -15.81 -15.79 -12.73
CA SER A 64 -16.53 -15.13 -11.62
C SER A 64 -15.84 -15.09 -10.24
N SER A 65 -15.12 -13.99 -9.99
CA SER A 65 -15.05 -13.36 -8.66
C SER A 65 -14.82 -11.84 -8.72
N SER A 66 -15.33 -11.14 -9.75
CA SER A 66 -15.17 -9.67 -9.87
C SER A 66 -15.60 -8.94 -8.60
N TRP A 67 -16.72 -9.36 -8.00
CA TRP A 67 -17.23 -8.86 -6.72
C TRP A 67 -16.23 -8.97 -5.55
N ASP A 68 -15.43 -10.03 -5.50
CA ASP A 68 -14.40 -10.22 -4.48
C ASP A 68 -13.18 -9.33 -4.76
N ILE A 69 -12.83 -9.13 -6.04
CA ILE A 69 -11.77 -8.21 -6.46
C ILE A 69 -12.15 -6.76 -6.14
N ASP A 70 -13.38 -6.36 -6.41
CA ASP A 70 -13.90 -5.03 -6.08
C ASP A 70 -13.89 -4.81 -4.55
N THR A 71 -14.31 -5.81 -3.78
CA THR A 71 -14.28 -5.78 -2.31
C THR A 71 -12.84 -5.70 -1.76
N ALA A 72 -11.91 -6.48 -2.31
CA ALA A 72 -10.50 -6.42 -1.94
C ALA A 72 -9.86 -5.07 -2.33
N ALA A 73 -10.22 -4.52 -3.49
CA ALA A 73 -9.76 -3.21 -3.95
C ALA A 73 -10.29 -2.09 -3.05
N LYS A 74 -11.53 -2.17 -2.56
CA LYS A 74 -12.11 -1.22 -1.59
C LYS A 74 -11.35 -1.22 -0.26
N PHE A 75 -11.01 -2.38 0.31
CA PHE A 75 -10.23 -2.43 1.54
C PHE A 75 -8.80 -1.88 1.37
N ILE A 76 -8.12 -2.19 0.25
CA ILE A 76 -6.81 -1.64 -0.05
C ILE A 76 -6.88 -0.12 -0.32
N GLY A 77 -7.90 0.34 -1.05
CA GLY A 77 -8.13 1.75 -1.36
C GLY A 77 -8.44 2.57 -0.10
N ALA A 78 -9.33 2.08 0.76
CA ALA A 78 -9.63 2.71 2.05
C ALA A 78 -8.40 2.76 2.95
N GLY A 79 -7.64 1.66 3.05
CA GLY A 79 -6.38 1.62 3.82
C GLY A 79 -5.28 2.53 3.26
N ALA A 80 -5.21 2.72 1.94
CA ALA A 80 -4.31 3.69 1.33
C ALA A 80 -4.77 5.14 1.57
N ALA A 81 -6.08 5.39 1.57
CA ALA A 81 -6.66 6.70 1.83
C ALA A 81 -6.40 7.19 3.27
N THR A 82 -6.42 6.32 4.28
CA THR A 82 -6.17 6.73 5.68
C THR A 82 -4.75 7.21 5.96
N VAL A 83 -3.78 6.96 5.07
CA VAL A 83 -2.38 7.42 5.23
C VAL A 83 -2.28 8.95 5.37
N GLY A 84 -3.20 9.72 4.77
CA GLY A 84 -3.22 11.17 4.92
C GLY A 84 -3.50 11.68 6.34
N VAL A 85 -4.08 10.85 7.23
CA VAL A 85 -4.30 11.19 8.64
C VAL A 85 -2.96 11.40 9.38
N ALA A 86 -1.88 10.73 8.95
CA ALA A 86 -0.54 10.98 9.48
C ALA A 86 -0.07 12.43 9.24
N GLY A 87 -0.55 13.07 8.16
CA GLY A 87 -0.32 14.49 7.90
C GLY A 87 -1.00 15.40 8.94
N SER A 88 -2.23 15.09 9.35
CA SER A 88 -2.89 15.80 10.45
C SER A 88 -2.15 15.61 11.78
N GLY A 89 -1.78 14.37 12.13
CA GLY A 89 -1.03 14.09 13.36
C GLY A 89 0.30 14.85 13.43
N ALA A 90 1.03 14.93 12.32
CA ALA A 90 2.24 15.76 12.22
C ALA A 90 1.92 17.27 12.36
N GLY A 91 0.87 17.75 11.69
CA GLY A 91 0.37 19.13 11.79
C GLY A 91 0.09 19.54 13.23
N ILE A 92 -0.76 18.78 13.92
CA ILE A 92 -1.11 18.96 15.33
C ILE A 92 0.13 19.02 16.22
N GLY A 93 1.06 18.07 16.04
CA GLY A 93 2.34 18.06 16.77
C GLY A 93 3.16 19.34 16.56
N THR A 94 3.22 19.88 15.34
CA THR A 94 3.92 21.14 15.07
C THR A 94 3.20 22.37 15.62
N VAL A 95 1.86 22.39 15.64
CA VAL A 95 1.05 23.47 16.22
C VAL A 95 1.27 23.54 17.73
N PHE A 96 1.11 22.43 18.45
CA PHE A 96 1.31 22.40 19.90
C PHE A 96 2.79 22.58 20.29
N GLY A 97 3.74 22.05 19.52
CA GLY A 97 5.16 22.32 19.74
C GLY A 97 5.51 23.80 19.61
N SER A 98 4.95 24.49 18.61
CA SER A 98 5.12 25.93 18.42
C SER A 98 4.40 26.75 19.51
N LEU A 99 3.23 26.30 19.98
CA LEU A 99 2.53 26.92 21.10
C LEU A 99 3.38 26.90 22.38
N ILE A 100 3.95 25.76 22.76
CA ILE A 100 4.77 25.64 23.98
C ILE A 100 5.99 26.57 23.91
N ILE A 101 6.69 26.60 22.76
CA ILE A 101 7.84 27.48 22.54
C ILE A 101 7.41 28.96 22.59
N GLY A 102 6.27 29.31 22.00
CA GLY A 102 5.74 30.68 22.05
C GLY A 102 5.33 31.12 23.46
N TYR A 103 4.66 30.24 24.20
CA TYR A 103 4.24 30.46 25.59
C TYR A 103 5.44 30.66 26.52
N ALA A 104 6.50 29.85 26.36
CA ALA A 104 7.73 29.97 27.13
C ALA A 104 8.49 31.29 26.87
N ARG A 105 8.28 31.94 25.73
CA ARG A 105 8.91 33.22 25.39
C ARG A 105 8.12 34.44 25.88
N ASN A 106 6.79 34.41 25.80
CA ASN A 106 5.92 35.53 26.18
C ASN A 106 4.61 35.04 26.83
N PRO A 107 4.62 34.72 28.15
CA PRO A 107 3.44 34.16 28.83
C PRO A 107 2.26 35.15 28.96
N SER A 108 2.49 36.45 28.77
CA SER A 108 1.44 37.49 28.78
C SER A 108 0.42 37.33 27.65
N LEU A 109 0.82 36.80 26.50
CA LEU A 109 -0.04 36.65 25.31
C LEU A 109 -0.78 35.30 25.26
N LYS A 110 -0.80 34.55 26.37
CA LYS A 110 -1.29 33.16 26.42
C LYS A 110 -2.67 32.94 25.81
N GLN A 111 -3.62 33.84 26.05
CA GLN A 111 -5.02 33.67 25.65
C GLN A 111 -5.17 33.73 24.12
N GLN A 112 -4.48 34.69 23.50
CA GLN A 112 -4.48 34.89 22.05
C GLN A 112 -3.69 33.78 21.35
N LEU A 113 -2.54 33.39 21.90
CA LEU A 113 -1.71 32.32 21.34
C LEU A 113 -2.40 30.95 21.42
N PHE A 114 -3.10 30.67 22.52
CA PHE A 114 -3.94 29.49 22.66
C PHE A 114 -5.11 29.49 21.68
N SER A 115 -5.80 30.63 21.49
CA SER A 115 -6.87 30.76 20.48
C SER A 115 -6.38 30.44 19.07
N TYR A 116 -5.21 30.96 18.66
CA TYR A 116 -4.60 30.62 17.36
C TYR A 116 -4.14 29.16 17.27
N ALA A 117 -3.67 28.55 18.36
CA ALA A 117 -3.31 27.14 18.38
C ALA A 117 -4.54 26.22 18.26
N ILE A 118 -5.66 26.56 18.91
CA ILE A 118 -6.93 25.82 18.76
C ILE A 118 -7.50 25.99 17.35
N LEU A 119 -7.39 27.17 16.74
CA LEU A 119 -7.73 27.38 15.34
C LEU A 119 -6.88 26.50 14.40
N GLY A 120 -5.55 26.47 14.61
CA GLY A 120 -4.63 25.63 13.83
C GLY A 120 -4.87 24.13 14.04
N PHE A 121 -5.19 23.72 15.26
CA PHE A 121 -5.61 22.35 15.60
C PHE A 121 -6.88 21.97 14.85
N ALA A 122 -7.94 22.79 14.92
CA ALA A 122 -9.21 22.54 14.25
C ALA A 122 -9.07 22.45 12.72
N LEU A 123 -8.21 23.29 12.11
CA LEU A 123 -7.92 23.21 10.68
C LEU A 123 -7.13 21.94 10.29
N SER A 124 -6.18 21.51 11.13
CA SER A 124 -5.45 20.24 10.93
C SER A 124 -6.40 19.04 11.05
N GLU A 125 -7.23 19.01 12.10
CA GLU A 125 -8.24 17.97 12.30
C GLU A 125 -9.27 17.94 11.17
N ALA A 126 -9.73 19.09 10.67
CA ALA A 126 -10.64 19.13 9.52
C ALA A 126 -10.05 18.42 8.28
N MET A 127 -8.74 18.53 8.05
CA MET A 127 -8.05 17.81 6.97
C MET A 127 -7.85 16.32 7.28
N GLY A 128 -7.60 15.95 8.54
CA GLY A 128 -7.56 14.55 8.97
C GLY A 128 -8.92 13.85 8.83
N LEU A 129 -9.99 14.50 9.29
CA LEU A 129 -11.37 14.02 9.18
C LEU A 129 -11.86 14.00 7.73
N PHE A 130 -11.47 14.96 6.89
CA PHE A 130 -11.73 14.90 5.45
C PHE A 130 -11.07 13.66 4.80
N CYS A 131 -9.85 13.32 5.22
CA CYS A 131 -9.16 12.12 4.77
C CYS A 131 -9.90 10.83 5.20
N LEU A 132 -10.40 10.78 6.44
CA LEU A 132 -11.23 9.67 6.93
C LEU A 132 -12.61 9.59 6.25
N MET A 133 -13.23 10.73 5.94
CA MET A 133 -14.49 10.79 5.19
C MET A 133 -14.35 10.10 3.82
N VAL A 134 -13.26 10.39 3.09
CA VAL A 134 -12.97 9.73 1.80
C VAL A 134 -12.71 8.23 2.01
N ALA A 135 -11.97 7.84 3.05
CA ALA A 135 -11.74 6.42 3.35
C ALA A 135 -13.04 5.67 3.66
N PHE A 136 -13.98 6.28 4.42
CA PHE A 136 -15.28 5.68 4.70
C PHE A 136 -16.22 5.65 3.49
N LEU A 137 -16.15 6.64 2.59
CA LEU A 137 -16.87 6.59 1.30
C LEU A 137 -16.41 5.40 0.45
N ILE A 138 -15.10 5.10 0.40
CA ILE A 138 -14.55 3.95 -0.32
C ILE A 138 -14.95 2.62 0.34
N LEU A 139 -15.09 2.59 1.66
CA LEU A 139 -15.41 1.37 2.42
C LEU A 139 -16.92 1.04 2.39
N PHE A 140 -17.80 2.04 2.47
CA PHE A 140 -19.23 1.87 2.73
C PHE A 140 -20.20 2.43 1.66
N ALA A 141 -19.75 3.29 0.73
CA ALA A 141 -20.64 3.99 -0.21
C ALA A 141 -20.36 3.69 -1.69
N MET A 142 -19.09 3.55 -2.07
CA MET A 142 -18.69 2.64 -3.16
C MET A 142 -18.73 1.20 -2.65
#